data_AF-A0A9X0YUK2-F1
#
_entry.id   AF-A0A9X0YUK2-F1
#
_cell.length_a   1.000
_cell.length_b   1.000
_cell.length_c   1.000
_cell.angle_alpha   90.00
_cell.angle_beta   90.00
_cell.angle_gamma   90.00
#
_symmetry.space_group_name_H-M   'P 1'
#
loop_
_entity.id
_entity.type
_entity.pdbx_description
1 polymer ?
#
loop_
_entity_poly.entity_id
_entity_poly.type
_entity_poly.pdbx_seq_one_letter_code
_entity_poly.pdbx_strand_id
1 'polypeptide(L)'
;MNCLVCQNEIILQIGWANLFQLSVPRPICEACAAELELLKGNRCRKCSRQLEEQLCSDCRSWEEHKEMDTIEFNYSIFAYNEKMQDIVATWKYRGDYMLGEIFREYVREAFKQKFSFIGKDSLAIPIPLSTERILERGFNQALQLGEFLPIEQANILSRIHGEKQSKKTRMERITTENPFFIRQPINKPVVLVDDIYTTGTTLRHAAQLLKQHGCPSVYAFTLIRG
;
A
#
# COMPACT_ATOMS: atom_id res chain seq x y z
N MET A 1 -26.31 5.19 8.11
CA MET A 1 -25.33 4.08 8.05
C MET A 1 -24.43 4.17 9.27
N ASN A 2 -23.84 3.08 9.75
CA ASN A 2 -22.92 3.13 10.89
C ASN A 2 -21.48 3.27 10.42
N CYS A 3 -20.67 3.96 11.22
CA CYS A 3 -19.23 4.06 11.04
C CYS A 3 -18.60 2.68 11.22
N LEU A 4 -17.79 2.22 10.25
CA LEU A 4 -17.13 0.91 10.37
C LEU A 4 -16.10 0.87 11.50
N VAL A 5 -15.57 2.03 11.92
CA VAL A 5 -14.55 2.12 12.98
C VAL A 5 -15.16 2.13 14.38
N CYS A 6 -16.10 3.05 14.66
CA CYS A 6 -16.66 3.23 16.00
C CYS A 6 -18.11 2.73 16.16
N GLN A 7 -18.73 2.23 15.10
CA GLN A 7 -20.11 1.72 15.07
C GLN A 7 -21.21 2.76 15.37
N ASN A 8 -20.85 4.01 15.66
CA ASN A 8 -21.82 5.11 15.81
C ASN A 8 -22.51 5.43 14.48
N GLU A 9 -23.74 5.92 14.56
CA GLU A 9 -24.50 6.37 13.40
C GLU A 9 -23.82 7.57 12.72
N ILE A 10 -23.66 7.49 11.41
CA ILE A 10 -23.20 8.60 10.56
C ILE A 10 -24.42 9.41 10.18
N ILE A 11 -24.53 10.60 10.77
CA ILE A 11 -25.56 11.59 10.45
C ILE A 11 -25.04 12.46 9.30
N LEU A 12 -25.58 12.28 8.09
CA LEU A 12 -25.27 13.14 6.95
C LEU A 12 -25.98 14.48 7.12
N GLN A 13 -25.24 15.56 7.34
CA GLN A 13 -25.81 16.90 7.29
C GLN A 13 -26.09 17.28 5.83
N ILE A 14 -27.34 17.17 5.41
CA ILE A 14 -27.81 17.64 4.11
C ILE A 14 -28.07 19.14 4.23
N GLY A 15 -27.24 19.94 3.57
CA GLY A 15 -27.41 21.38 3.44
C GLY A 15 -27.44 21.82 1.98
N TRP A 16 -27.76 23.09 1.71
CA TRP A 16 -27.83 23.65 0.36
C TRP A 16 -26.55 23.44 -0.47
N ALA A 17 -25.38 23.36 0.20
CA ALA A 17 -24.09 23.09 -0.45
C ALA A 17 -23.96 21.67 -1.03
N ASN A 18 -24.68 20.67 -0.49
CA ASN A 18 -24.61 19.27 -0.89
C ASN A 18 -25.88 18.81 -1.63
N LEU A 19 -26.79 19.73 -1.95
CA LEU A 19 -28.07 19.45 -2.58
C LEU A 19 -27.94 19.05 -4.07
N PHE A 20 -26.95 19.61 -4.77
CA PHE A 20 -26.69 19.33 -6.18
C PHE A 20 -25.50 18.38 -6.41
N GLN A 21 -24.77 18.05 -5.34
CA GLN A 21 -23.68 17.10 -5.35
C GLN A 21 -23.82 16.25 -4.09
N LEU A 22 -24.64 15.20 -4.18
CA LEU A 22 -24.72 14.16 -3.15
C LEU A 22 -23.30 13.61 -2.95
N SER A 23 -22.67 14.01 -1.85
CA SER A 23 -21.39 13.46 -1.43
C SER A 23 -21.58 11.95 -1.22
N VAL A 24 -20.72 11.15 -1.85
CA VAL A 24 -20.73 9.70 -1.66
C VAL A 24 -20.51 9.45 -0.16
N PRO A 25 -21.46 8.83 0.56
CA PRO A 25 -21.33 8.66 1.99
C PRO A 25 -20.13 7.76 2.27
N ARG A 26 -19.17 8.27 3.05
CA ARG A 26 -17.98 7.51 3.45
C ARG A 26 -18.36 6.55 4.59
N PRO A 27 -17.81 5.33 4.62
CA PRO A 27 -18.09 4.38 5.69
C PRO A 27 -17.34 4.65 7.01
N ILE A 28 -16.89 5.89 7.20
CA ILE A 28 -16.19 6.37 8.40
C ILE A 28 -16.78 7.73 8.80
N CYS A 29 -17.02 7.93 10.10
CA CYS A 29 -17.49 9.22 10.61
C CYS A 29 -16.35 10.24 10.66
N GLU A 30 -16.70 11.53 10.70
CA GLU A 30 -15.72 12.63 10.71
C GLU A 30 -14.74 12.56 11.89
N ALA A 31 -15.22 12.19 13.08
CA ALA A 31 -14.37 12.05 14.26
C ALA A 31 -13.28 10.99 14.06
N CYS A 32 -13.65 9.79 13.60
CA CYS A 32 -12.66 8.73 13.33
C CYS A 32 -11.74 9.06 12.16
N ALA A 33 -12.26 9.74 11.13
CA ALA A 33 -11.45 10.19 10.00
C ALA A 33 -10.43 11.27 10.41
N ALA A 34 -10.77 12.15 11.35
CA ALA A 34 -9.89 13.21 11.86
C ALA A 34 -8.71 12.65 12.69
N GLU A 35 -8.88 11.48 13.29
CA GLU A 35 -7.80 10.75 13.99
C GLU A 35 -6.83 10.04 13.03
N LEU A 36 -7.14 9.96 11.73
CA LEU A 36 -6.22 9.42 10.73
C LEU A 36 -5.22 10.50 10.29
N GLU A 37 -3.93 10.21 10.46
CA GLU A 37 -2.87 11.12 10.05
C GLU A 37 -2.51 10.94 8.57
N LEU A 38 -3.08 11.80 7.72
CA LEU A 38 -2.58 11.96 6.35
C LEU A 38 -1.16 12.53 6.40
N LEU A 39 -0.24 11.85 5.74
CA LEU A 39 1.06 12.45 5.45
C LEU A 39 0.81 13.73 4.66
N LYS A 40 1.54 14.80 4.98
CA LYS A 40 1.46 16.14 4.35
C LYS A 40 2.85 16.78 4.32
N GLY A 41 3.01 17.82 3.50
CA GLY A 41 4.25 18.61 3.43
C GLY A 41 5.44 17.84 2.86
N ASN A 42 6.63 18.16 3.38
CA ASN A 42 7.91 17.59 2.92
C ASN A 42 8.01 16.10 3.27
N ARG A 43 8.38 15.30 2.27
CA ARG A 43 8.55 13.86 2.39
C ARG A 43 9.71 13.39 1.56
N CYS A 44 10.28 12.26 1.95
CA CYS A 44 11.28 11.54 1.19
C CYS A 44 10.69 11.19 -0.18
N ARG A 45 11.36 11.63 -1.25
CA ARG A 45 10.94 11.42 -2.64
C ARG A 45 10.82 9.94 -3.02
N LYS A 46 11.51 9.05 -2.29
CA LYS A 46 11.58 7.60 -2.55
C LYS A 46 10.62 6.75 -1.70
N CYS A 47 10.40 7.09 -0.43
CA CYS A 47 9.59 6.25 0.47
C CYS A 47 8.45 6.96 1.20
N SER A 48 8.21 8.26 0.94
CA SER A 48 7.17 9.04 1.60
C SER A 48 7.32 9.26 3.12
N ARG A 49 8.45 8.88 3.74
CA ARG A 49 8.77 9.26 5.13
C ARG A 49 8.68 10.79 5.26
N GLN A 50 8.04 11.31 6.30
CA GLN A 50 8.06 12.74 6.59
C GLN A 50 9.41 13.14 7.17
N LEU A 51 10.05 14.12 6.52
CA LEU A 51 11.27 14.77 6.96
C LEU A 51 11.48 16.02 6.09
N GLU A 52 12.36 16.91 6.53
CA GLU A 52 12.68 18.14 5.78
C GLU A 52 13.56 17.87 4.55
N GLU A 53 14.43 16.86 4.63
CA GLU A 53 15.31 16.50 3.52
C GLU A 53 14.56 15.77 2.39
N GLN A 54 15.09 15.85 1.18
CA GLN A 54 14.52 15.17 0.00
C GLN A 54 14.62 13.64 0.06
N LEU A 55 15.56 13.10 0.85
CA LEU A 55 15.85 11.67 0.92
C LEU A 55 16.18 11.27 2.35
N CYS A 56 15.59 10.18 2.85
CA CYS A 56 15.93 9.67 4.18
C CYS A 56 17.18 8.79 4.16
N SER A 57 17.76 8.55 5.35
CA SER A 57 18.92 7.65 5.54
C SER A 57 18.73 6.26 4.93
N ASP A 58 17.57 5.64 5.13
CA ASP A 58 17.27 4.31 4.56
C ASP A 58 17.30 4.35 3.02
N CYS A 59 16.75 5.42 2.42
CA CYS A 59 16.74 5.55 0.96
C CYS A 59 18.12 5.90 0.39
N ARG A 60 18.94 6.66 1.12
CA ARG A 60 20.36 6.86 0.78
C ARG A 60 21.12 5.54 0.75
N SER A 61 20.94 4.71 1.78
CA SER A 61 21.56 3.39 1.85
C SER A 61 21.10 2.46 0.71
N TRP A 62 19.83 2.57 0.29
CA TRP A 62 19.35 1.84 -0.89
C TRP A 62 19.98 2.33 -2.19
N GLU A 63 20.18 3.64 -2.38
CA GLU A 63 20.83 4.19 -3.59
C GLU A 63 22.29 3.70 -3.75
N GLU A 64 22.97 3.38 -2.65
CA GLU A 64 24.30 2.74 -2.66
C GLU A 64 24.24 1.29 -3.21
N HIS A 65 23.10 0.62 -3.08
CA HIS A 65 22.85 -0.75 -3.56
C HIS A 65 21.99 -0.73 -4.84
N LYS A 66 22.52 -0.15 -5.93
CA LYS A 66 21.80 0.09 -7.19
C LYS A 66 21.10 -1.14 -7.78
N GLU A 67 21.66 -2.33 -7.59
CA GLU A 67 21.06 -3.58 -8.07
C GLU A 67 19.73 -3.93 -7.37
N MET A 68 19.52 -3.40 -6.16
CA MET A 68 18.31 -3.58 -5.35
C MET A 68 17.38 -2.36 -5.33
N ASP A 69 17.86 -1.15 -5.64
CA ASP A 69 17.01 0.06 -5.77
C ASP A 69 16.30 0.15 -7.13
N THR A 70 15.47 -0.86 -7.42
CA THR A 70 14.73 -0.99 -8.68
C THR A 70 13.37 -0.29 -8.70
N ILE A 71 13.00 0.36 -7.60
CA ILE A 71 11.76 1.13 -7.47
C ILE A 71 12.04 2.61 -7.75
N GLU A 72 11.25 3.21 -8.63
CA GLU A 72 11.32 4.63 -8.94
C GLU A 72 10.98 5.46 -7.70
N PHE A 73 9.82 5.20 -7.10
CA PHE A 73 9.43 5.68 -5.77
C PHE A 73 8.25 4.87 -5.20
N ASN A 74 8.07 4.96 -3.88
CA ASN A 74 6.87 4.58 -3.15
C ASN A 74 6.09 5.82 -2.70
N TYR A 75 4.79 5.83 -2.95
CA TYR A 75 3.86 6.81 -2.39
C TYR A 75 3.01 6.18 -1.27
N SER A 76 3.09 6.77 -0.07
CA SER A 76 2.23 6.40 1.07
C SER A 76 1.23 7.50 1.40
N ILE A 77 0.02 7.12 1.83
CA ILE A 77 -1.06 8.05 2.14
C ILE A 77 -1.01 8.51 3.60
N PHE A 78 -0.93 7.55 4.53
CA PHE A 78 -1.07 7.79 5.97
C PHE A 78 0.23 7.55 6.72
N ALA A 79 0.42 8.28 7.83
CA ALA A 79 1.40 7.94 8.84
C ALA A 79 0.89 6.79 9.71
N TYR A 80 1.80 6.02 10.27
CA TYR A 80 1.44 5.00 11.25
C TYR A 80 1.31 5.63 12.64
N ASN A 81 0.07 5.89 13.05
CA ASN A 81 -0.30 6.35 14.40
C ASN A 81 -1.17 5.31 15.13
N GLU A 82 -1.51 5.57 16.39
CA GLU A 82 -2.28 4.63 17.24
C GLU A 82 -3.62 4.25 16.61
N LYS A 83 -4.37 5.23 16.09
CA LYS A 83 -5.66 4.97 15.45
C LYS A 83 -5.53 4.08 14.21
N MET A 84 -4.54 4.37 13.37
CA MET A 84 -4.24 3.56 12.19
C MET A 84 -3.84 2.13 12.58
N GLN A 85 -3.05 1.98 13.64
CA GLN A 85 -2.67 0.67 14.18
C GLN A 85 -3.90 -0.15 14.58
N ASP A 86 -4.85 0.43 15.31
CA ASP A 86 -6.06 -0.27 15.77
C ASP A 86 -6.96 -0.70 14.60
N ILE A 87 -7.15 0.20 13.63
CA ILE A 87 -7.93 -0.09 12.42
C ILE A 87 -7.26 -1.21 11.62
N VAL A 88 -5.95 -1.12 11.39
CA VAL A 88 -5.20 -2.13 10.61
C VAL A 88 -5.14 -3.47 11.32
N ALA A 89 -5.03 -3.47 12.66
CA ALA A 89 -5.08 -4.71 13.44
C ALA A 89 -6.44 -5.39 13.29
N THR A 90 -7.53 -4.62 13.34
CA THR A 90 -8.89 -5.13 13.14
C THR A 90 -9.08 -5.64 11.71
N TRP A 91 -8.67 -4.84 10.72
CA TRP A 91 -8.72 -5.17 9.30
C TRP A 91 -7.95 -6.45 8.97
N LYS A 92 -6.74 -6.63 9.52
CA LYS A 92 -5.91 -7.81 9.24
C LYS A 92 -6.32 -9.04 10.03
N TYR A 93 -6.51 -8.93 11.34
CA TYR A 93 -6.57 -10.10 12.23
C TYR A 93 -7.98 -10.46 12.67
N ARG A 94 -8.95 -9.55 12.53
CA ARG A 94 -10.38 -9.89 12.76
C ARG A 94 -11.12 -10.21 11.46
N GLY A 95 -10.42 -10.20 10.32
CA GLY A 95 -11.00 -10.58 9.03
C GLY A 95 -12.05 -9.60 8.49
N ASP A 96 -12.11 -8.37 9.03
CA ASP A 96 -13.12 -7.39 8.65
C ASP A 96 -12.75 -6.71 7.32
N TYR A 97 -13.00 -7.41 6.21
CA TYR A 97 -12.76 -6.90 4.85
C TYR A 97 -13.45 -5.55 4.61
N MET A 98 -14.61 -5.31 5.22
CA MET A 98 -15.35 -4.05 5.03
C MET A 98 -14.59 -2.83 5.54
N LEU A 99 -13.71 -2.96 6.55
CA LEU A 99 -12.87 -1.86 6.99
C LEU A 99 -11.98 -1.29 5.88
N GLY A 100 -11.59 -2.09 4.88
CA GLY A 100 -10.84 -1.58 3.73
C GLY A 100 -11.58 -0.51 2.93
N GLU A 101 -12.92 -0.52 2.96
CA GLU A 101 -13.77 0.45 2.24
C GLU A 101 -13.59 1.88 2.75
N ILE A 102 -13.15 2.08 4.00
CA ILE A 102 -12.88 3.42 4.53
C ILE A 102 -11.74 4.10 3.76
N PHE A 103 -10.86 3.32 3.12
CA PHE A 103 -9.69 3.82 2.40
C PHE A 103 -9.95 4.05 0.91
N ARG A 104 -11.08 3.58 0.35
CA ARG A 104 -11.37 3.61 -1.09
C ARG A 104 -11.14 4.98 -1.72
N GLU A 105 -11.79 6.01 -1.18
CA GLU A 105 -11.70 7.36 -1.76
C GLU A 105 -10.31 7.98 -1.54
N TYR A 106 -9.69 7.75 -0.38
CA TYR A 106 -8.30 8.19 -0.13
C TYR A 106 -7.33 7.60 -1.15
N VAL A 107 -7.44 6.30 -1.42
CA VAL A 107 -6.59 5.58 -2.38
C VAL A 107 -6.81 6.12 -3.80
N ARG A 108 -8.06 6.31 -4.21
CA ARG A 108 -8.41 6.83 -5.54
C ARG A 108 -7.90 8.25 -5.76
N GLU A 109 -8.13 9.14 -4.79
CA GLU A 109 -7.69 10.53 -4.84
C GLU A 109 -6.16 10.62 -4.87
N ALA A 110 -5.49 9.93 -3.94
CA ALA A 110 -4.03 9.88 -3.87
C ALA A 110 -3.39 9.34 -5.16
N PHE A 111 -3.94 8.26 -5.70
CA PHE A 111 -3.44 7.67 -6.93
C PHE A 111 -3.63 8.62 -8.11
N LYS A 112 -4.84 9.18 -8.29
CA LYS A 112 -5.14 10.12 -9.37
C LYS A 112 -4.22 11.35 -9.33
N GLN A 113 -3.90 11.86 -8.14
CA GLN A 113 -3.01 13.01 -7.98
C GLN A 113 -1.54 12.66 -8.25
N LYS A 114 -1.04 11.57 -7.66
CA LYS A 114 0.39 11.26 -7.72
C LYS A 114 0.81 10.52 -9.00
N PHE A 115 -0.07 9.72 -9.57
CA PHE A 115 0.19 8.83 -10.69
C PHE A 115 -0.54 9.26 -11.97
N SER A 116 -0.93 10.53 -12.09
CA SER A 116 -1.56 11.09 -13.29
C SER A 116 -0.71 10.97 -14.56
N PHE A 117 0.60 10.78 -14.40
CA PHE A 117 1.55 10.60 -15.51
C PHE A 117 1.62 9.15 -16.01
N ILE A 118 1.05 8.19 -15.28
CA ILE A 118 1.06 6.78 -15.65
C ILE A 118 -0.06 6.50 -16.66
N GLY A 119 0.28 5.79 -17.74
CA GLY A 119 -0.67 5.36 -18.76
C GLY A 119 -1.63 4.29 -18.27
N LYS A 120 -2.83 4.22 -18.87
CA LYS A 120 -3.88 3.24 -18.52
C LYS A 120 -3.47 1.78 -18.78
N ASP A 121 -2.42 1.58 -19.58
CA ASP A 121 -1.82 0.29 -19.92
C ASP A 121 -0.93 -0.29 -18.80
N SER A 122 -0.72 0.47 -17.72
CA SER A 122 0.04 0.01 -16.56
C SER A 122 -0.74 -0.96 -15.68
N LEU A 123 -0.02 -1.82 -14.95
CA LEU A 123 -0.62 -2.85 -14.11
C LEU A 123 -0.48 -2.53 -12.62
N ALA A 124 -1.56 -2.65 -11.87
CA ALA A 124 -1.51 -2.77 -10.41
C ALA A 124 -1.18 -4.22 -10.04
N ILE A 125 -0.10 -4.42 -9.29
CA ILE A 125 0.31 -5.76 -8.83
C ILE A 125 0.36 -5.77 -7.31
N PRO A 126 -0.64 -6.38 -6.66
CA PRO A 126 -0.65 -6.59 -5.23
C PRO A 126 0.49 -7.50 -4.76
N ILE A 127 1.12 -7.14 -3.64
CA ILE A 127 2.08 -8.03 -2.99
C ILE A 127 1.35 -9.26 -2.42
N PRO A 128 1.75 -10.49 -2.78
CA PRO A 128 1.10 -11.69 -2.30
C PRO A 128 1.47 -11.97 -0.83
N LEU A 129 0.47 -12.39 -0.07
CA LEU A 129 0.66 -12.95 1.26
C LEU A 129 1.15 -14.41 1.16
N SER A 130 1.77 -14.91 2.23
CA SER A 130 2.01 -16.35 2.36
C SER A 130 0.70 -17.07 2.67
N THR A 131 0.60 -18.37 2.38
CA THR A 131 -0.63 -19.14 2.65
C THR A 131 -1.02 -19.10 4.11
N GLU A 132 -0.07 -19.10 5.05
CA GLU A 132 -0.36 -19.00 6.49
C GLU A 132 -1.05 -17.68 6.82
N ARG A 133 -0.57 -16.57 6.23
CA ARG A 133 -1.20 -15.25 6.41
C ARG A 133 -2.55 -15.15 5.71
N ILE A 134 -2.74 -15.80 4.55
CA ILE A 134 -4.05 -15.87 3.91
C ILE A 134 -5.03 -16.67 4.78
N LEU A 135 -4.61 -17.80 5.35
CA LEU A 135 -5.44 -18.61 6.24
C LEU A 135 -5.78 -17.88 7.54
N GLU A 136 -4.83 -17.14 8.11
CA GLU A 136 -5.04 -16.33 9.32
C GLU A 136 -6.00 -15.16 9.08
N ARG A 137 -5.84 -14.44 7.96
CA ARG A 137 -6.55 -13.18 7.70
C ARG A 137 -7.83 -13.33 6.87
N GLY A 138 -7.97 -14.43 6.14
CA GLY A 138 -9.07 -14.68 5.21
C GLY A 138 -8.97 -13.94 3.87
N PHE A 139 -8.17 -12.88 3.76
CA PHE A 139 -8.01 -12.09 2.53
C PHE A 139 -6.65 -11.36 2.45
N ASN A 140 -6.33 -10.83 1.27
CA ASN A 140 -5.14 -10.01 1.03
C ASN A 140 -5.49 -8.51 0.96
N GLN A 141 -4.98 -7.74 1.91
CA GLN A 141 -5.18 -6.28 2.00
C GLN A 141 -4.67 -5.56 0.75
N ALA A 142 -3.51 -5.97 0.22
CA ALA A 142 -2.94 -5.39 -0.98
C ALA A 142 -3.83 -5.62 -2.21
N LEU A 143 -4.51 -6.78 -2.26
CA LEU A 143 -5.45 -7.12 -3.34
C LEU A 143 -6.64 -6.16 -3.31
N GLN A 144 -7.23 -5.95 -2.13
CA GLN A 144 -8.34 -5.02 -1.93
C GLN A 144 -7.95 -3.57 -2.27
N LEU A 145 -6.77 -3.11 -1.83
CA LEU A 145 -6.29 -1.76 -2.18
C LEU A 145 -6.07 -1.61 -3.69
N GLY A 146 -5.62 -2.67 -4.37
CA GLY A 146 -5.46 -2.69 -5.82
C GLY A 146 -6.77 -2.46 -6.56
N GLU A 147 -7.89 -2.99 -6.05
CA GLU A 147 -9.22 -2.88 -6.68
C GLU A 147 -9.73 -1.44 -6.71
N PHE A 148 -9.17 -0.57 -5.87
CA PHE A 148 -9.50 0.85 -5.83
C PHE A 148 -8.71 1.66 -6.85
N LEU A 149 -7.62 1.12 -7.41
CA LEU A 149 -6.81 1.83 -8.41
C LEU A 149 -7.52 1.82 -9.77
N PRO A 150 -7.53 2.95 -10.50
CA PRO A 150 -8.19 3.05 -11.81
C PRO A 150 -7.33 2.47 -12.97
N ILE A 151 -6.64 1.36 -12.72
CA ILE A 151 -5.79 0.63 -13.68
C ILE A 151 -6.05 -0.87 -13.57
N GLU A 152 -5.63 -1.64 -14.58
CA GLU A 152 -5.82 -3.09 -14.59
C GLU A 152 -5.02 -3.75 -13.46
N GLN A 153 -5.68 -4.58 -12.65
CA GLN A 153 -5.04 -5.35 -11.59
C GLN A 153 -4.68 -6.76 -12.08
N ALA A 154 -3.44 -7.18 -11.82
CA ALA A 154 -2.93 -8.49 -12.23
C ALA A 154 -2.21 -9.22 -11.09
N ASN A 155 -2.56 -10.49 -10.87
CA ASN A 155 -2.02 -11.34 -9.81
C ASN A 155 -0.89 -12.25 -10.34
N ILE A 156 0.22 -11.63 -10.74
CA ILE A 156 1.33 -12.35 -11.41
C ILE A 156 2.47 -12.75 -10.46
N LEU A 157 2.55 -12.08 -9.31
CA LEU A 157 3.53 -12.36 -8.27
C LEU A 157 2.99 -13.46 -7.38
N SER A 158 3.79 -14.51 -7.21
CA SER A 158 3.51 -15.59 -6.26
C SER A 158 4.61 -15.67 -5.22
N ARG A 159 4.30 -16.16 -4.02
CA ARG A 159 5.25 -16.28 -2.92
C ARG A 159 5.56 -17.76 -2.65
N ILE A 160 6.85 -18.09 -2.53
CA ILE A 160 7.35 -19.43 -2.18
C ILE A 160 6.98 -19.73 -0.73
N HIS A 161 6.57 -20.98 -0.47
CA HIS A 161 6.36 -21.52 0.87
C HIS A 161 7.69 -21.85 1.55
N GLY A 162 7.93 -21.36 2.77
CA GLY A 162 9.15 -21.64 3.52
C GLY A 162 9.05 -21.26 4.99
N GLU A 163 9.44 -22.19 5.87
CA GLU A 163 9.22 -22.21 7.32
C GLU A 163 9.70 -20.96 8.08
N LYS A 164 8.88 -20.52 9.05
CA LYS A 164 9.15 -19.59 10.18
C LYS A 164 10.29 -18.58 10.01
N GLN A 165 9.96 -17.37 9.54
CA GLN A 165 10.83 -16.18 9.59
C GLN A 165 10.97 -15.52 10.98
N SER A 166 10.44 -16.11 12.05
CA SER A 166 10.37 -15.47 13.39
C SER A 166 11.68 -15.45 14.18
N LYS A 167 12.77 -16.03 13.67
CA LYS A 167 14.06 -16.12 14.37
C LYS A 167 15.26 -15.41 13.70
N LYS A 168 15.06 -14.71 12.58
CA LYS A 168 16.18 -14.12 11.82
C LYS A 168 16.50 -12.69 12.26
N THR A 169 17.79 -12.40 12.41
CA THR A 169 18.38 -11.10 12.76
C THR A 169 18.20 -10.07 11.64
N ARG A 170 18.42 -8.78 11.94
CA ARG A 170 18.32 -7.67 10.97
C ARG A 170 19.22 -7.89 9.74
N MET A 171 20.38 -8.50 9.93
CA MET A 171 21.35 -8.78 8.86
C MET A 171 20.90 -9.94 7.96
N GLU A 172 20.29 -10.97 8.54
CA GLU A 172 19.74 -12.11 7.78
C GLU A 172 18.49 -11.75 6.97
N ARG A 173 17.76 -10.69 7.34
CA ARG A 173 16.67 -10.14 6.53
C ARG A 173 17.15 -9.47 5.23
N ILE A 174 18.41 -9.00 5.21
CA ILE A 174 19.01 -8.35 4.04
C ILE A 174 19.52 -9.41 3.04
N THR A 175 19.91 -10.60 3.52
CA THR A 175 20.40 -11.71 2.70
C THR A 175 19.35 -12.79 2.39
N THR A 176 18.07 -12.55 2.70
CA THR A 176 17.01 -13.55 2.47
C THR A 176 16.77 -13.71 0.97
N GLU A 177 16.89 -14.95 0.48
CA GLU A 177 16.47 -15.36 -0.86
C GLU A 177 15.10 -14.74 -1.21
N ASN A 178 15.00 -14.19 -2.43
CA ASN A 178 13.78 -13.53 -2.88
C ASN A 178 12.59 -14.50 -2.76
N PRO A 179 11.59 -14.22 -1.90
CA PRO A 179 10.51 -15.16 -1.65
C PRO A 179 9.49 -15.16 -2.79
N PHE A 180 9.67 -14.33 -3.83
CA PHE A 180 8.73 -14.18 -4.92
C PHE A 180 9.20 -14.88 -6.18
N PHE A 181 8.25 -15.35 -6.99
CA PHE A 181 8.50 -15.81 -8.35
C PHE A 181 7.43 -15.28 -9.31
N ILE A 182 7.80 -15.15 -10.58
CA ILE A 182 6.94 -14.74 -11.69
C ILE A 182 7.04 -15.84 -12.76
N ARG A 183 5.90 -16.21 -13.36
CA ARG A 183 5.86 -17.24 -14.42
C ARG A 183 5.79 -16.65 -15.83
N GLN A 184 5.48 -15.37 -15.97
CA GLN A 184 5.23 -14.72 -17.25
C GLN A 184 6.04 -13.42 -17.39
N PRO A 185 6.57 -13.09 -18.58
CA PRO A 185 7.27 -11.84 -18.80
C PRO A 185 6.33 -10.64 -18.62
N ILE A 186 6.90 -9.49 -18.26
CA ILE A 186 6.15 -8.25 -18.03
C ILE A 186 6.76 -7.13 -18.86
N ASN A 187 5.99 -6.61 -19.80
CA ASN A 187 6.40 -5.55 -20.73
C ASN A 187 5.65 -4.22 -20.51
N LYS A 188 4.92 -4.10 -19.40
CA LYS A 188 4.13 -2.92 -19.02
C LYS A 188 4.68 -2.28 -17.75
N PRO A 189 4.58 -0.96 -17.56
CA PRO A 189 4.86 -0.32 -16.27
C PRO A 189 4.01 -0.94 -15.15
N VAL A 190 4.58 -1.02 -13.95
CA VAL A 190 3.93 -1.64 -12.79
C VAL A 190 3.83 -0.67 -11.63
N VAL A 191 2.69 -0.68 -10.95
CA VAL A 191 2.52 -0.14 -9.60
C VAL A 191 2.33 -1.31 -8.64
N LEU A 192 3.35 -1.58 -7.82
CA LEU A 192 3.25 -2.52 -6.71
C LEU A 192 2.33 -1.96 -5.63
N VAL A 193 1.40 -2.77 -5.13
CA VAL A 193 0.45 -2.37 -4.08
C VAL A 193 0.73 -3.16 -2.82
N ASP A 194 0.86 -2.48 -1.68
CA ASP A 194 0.99 -3.11 -0.36
C ASP A 194 0.28 -2.26 0.70
N ASP A 195 -0.01 -2.82 1.86
CA ASP A 195 -0.70 -2.07 2.91
C ASP A 195 0.24 -1.15 3.72
N ILE A 196 1.51 -1.55 3.90
CA ILE A 196 2.46 -0.79 4.72
C ILE A 196 3.88 -0.79 4.16
N TYR A 197 4.49 0.39 4.10
CA TYR A 197 5.91 0.57 3.82
C TYR A 197 6.69 0.75 5.12
N THR A 198 7.65 -0.14 5.40
CA THR A 198 8.58 -0.02 6.54
C THR A 198 10.01 0.22 6.05
N THR A 199 10.77 -0.85 5.76
CA THR A 199 12.12 -0.77 5.18
C THR A 199 12.11 -0.72 3.66
N GLY A 200 11.01 -1.15 3.05
CA GLY A 200 10.87 -1.31 1.60
C GLY A 200 11.42 -2.63 1.04
N THR A 201 12.00 -3.50 1.86
CA THR A 201 12.63 -4.76 1.42
C THR A 201 11.69 -5.63 0.59
N THR A 202 10.45 -5.84 1.05
CA THR A 202 9.44 -6.63 0.34
C THR A 202 9.16 -6.10 -1.07
N LEU A 203 8.90 -4.80 -1.17
CA LEU A 203 8.64 -4.15 -2.46
C LEU A 203 9.86 -4.22 -3.37
N ARG A 204 11.08 -4.09 -2.82
CA ARG A 204 12.33 -4.15 -3.60
C ARG A 204 12.60 -5.53 -4.16
N HIS A 205 12.37 -6.58 -3.38
CA HIS A 205 12.46 -7.96 -3.87
C HIS A 205 11.47 -8.22 -5.02
N ALA A 206 10.23 -7.75 -4.88
CA ALA A 206 9.23 -7.83 -5.94
C ALA A 206 9.64 -7.02 -7.18
N ALA A 207 10.12 -5.78 -7.00
CA ALA A 207 10.55 -4.90 -8.07
C ALA A 207 11.75 -5.44 -8.84
N GLN A 208 12.76 -5.99 -8.15
CA GLN A 208 13.92 -6.60 -8.77
C GLN A 208 13.52 -7.75 -9.69
N LEU A 209 12.62 -8.61 -9.20
CA LEU A 209 12.10 -9.73 -9.98
C LEU A 209 11.31 -9.26 -11.21
N LEU A 210 10.48 -8.22 -11.06
CA LEU A 210 9.75 -7.62 -12.18
C LEU A 210 10.69 -7.04 -13.24
N LYS A 211 11.74 -6.31 -12.83
CA LYS A 211 12.75 -5.76 -13.75
C LYS A 211 13.48 -6.87 -14.51
N GLN A 212 13.83 -7.97 -13.83
CA GLN A 212 14.45 -9.14 -14.45
C GLN A 212 13.55 -9.82 -15.49
N HIS A 213 12.22 -9.69 -15.34
CA HIS A 213 11.22 -10.22 -16.29
C HIS A 213 10.80 -9.21 -17.36
N GLY A 214 11.58 -8.14 -17.56
CA GLY A 214 11.41 -7.17 -18.65
C GLY A 214 10.61 -5.92 -18.29
N CYS A 215 10.22 -5.73 -17.03
CA CYS A 215 9.38 -4.60 -16.65
C CYS A 215 10.11 -3.26 -16.92
N PRO A 216 9.51 -2.32 -17.68
CA PRO A 216 10.14 -1.06 -18.03
C PRO A 216 10.36 -0.15 -16.82
N SER A 217 9.37 -0.06 -15.91
CA SER A 217 9.44 0.79 -14.72
C SER A 217 8.57 0.22 -13.60
N VAL A 218 9.06 0.30 -12.36
CA VAL A 218 8.34 -0.18 -11.18
C VAL A 218 8.16 0.95 -10.18
N TYR A 219 6.92 1.25 -9.86
CA TYR A 219 6.52 2.15 -8.79
C TYR A 219 5.90 1.35 -7.64
N ALA A 220 5.73 1.98 -6.49
CA ALA A 220 4.99 1.41 -5.37
C ALA A 220 3.94 2.39 -4.83
N PHE A 221 2.82 1.83 -4.41
CA PHE A 221 1.73 2.52 -3.75
C PHE A 221 1.39 1.77 -2.47
N THR A 222 1.48 2.47 -1.34
CA THR A 222 1.18 1.89 -0.04
C THR A 222 0.16 2.70 0.71
N LEU A 223 -0.67 2.05 1.53
CA LEU A 223 -1.62 2.79 2.36
C LEU A 223 -0.87 3.57 3.45
N ILE A 224 0.09 2.94 4.11
CA ILE A 224 0.71 3.44 5.35
C ILE A 224 2.22 3.54 5.20
N ARG A 225 2.80 4.61 5.76
CA ARG A 225 4.22 4.70 6.07
C ARG A 225 4.45 4.43 7.56
N GLY A 226 5.14 3.33 7.87
CA GLY A 226 5.62 3.02 9.22
C GLY A 226 7.03 3.49 9.49
#